data_AF-A0A4Q1RK84-F1
#
_entry.id   AF-A0A4Q1RK84-F1
#
_cell.length_a   1.000
_cell.length_b   1.000
_cell.length_c   1.000
_cell.angle_alpha   90.00
_cell.angle_beta   90.00
_cell.angle_gamma   90.00
#
_symmetry.space_group_name_H-M   'P 1'
#
loop_
_entity.id
_entity.type
_entity.pdbx_description
1 polymer ?
#
loop_
_entity_poly.entity_id
_entity_poly.type
_entity_poly.pdbx_seq_one_letter_code
_entity_poly.pdbx_strand_id
1 'polypeptide(L)'
;MRKAKQLCSLLLAGTILATSLTPMTVSAASWRKNSVGWWYEEDNGSYPANQWKQINGNWYWFNKNGYMATGWQDIGGNWYYFQSSGAMLGQGWHVINGNWFYMYASGAMAADAWIGDSYVNSSGAWVQGKTKVQEGWVQSGSRWWYRHADGGYTRNGWEMIKGQWYFFDKDGWMVTGWKQIGGDWYYFQTSGAMIGQGWHVINGKWYYMYANGVMASNTWIDSDYVDSSGAWLYRADKKCRTVYAQFLRNKGYLNQEKGNKDPRFIMFDMNGDKVPELVIIHNINHLSGGYIYTYSTDGNVSYAGWVYGLYGSVAAYPSAGLIESAYAHQGTDLEEYFSLENGTLVSKGRWISSYLNGTQWYLNDVQTSQSRYEKWKAEHVTGDSVCLTYDTMYSITEKNIRTYLDW
;
A
#
# COMPACT_ATOMS: atom_id res chain seq x y z
N MET A 1 -11.53 -46.31 66.88
CA MET A 1 -10.79 -45.78 68.04
C MET A 1 -11.28 -44.37 68.34
N ARG A 2 -11.78 -44.16 69.58
CA ARG A 2 -11.76 -42.96 70.45
C ARG A 2 -11.84 -41.58 69.76
N LYS A 3 -12.77 -40.69 70.10
CA LYS A 3 -13.02 -40.19 71.47
C LYS A 3 -14.47 -39.74 71.68
N ALA A 4 -15.04 -40.24 72.77
CA ALA A 4 -16.11 -39.60 73.54
C ALA A 4 -15.51 -38.58 74.53
N LYS A 5 -16.40 -37.77 75.14
CA LYS A 5 -16.33 -36.98 76.40
C LYS A 5 -16.69 -35.50 76.14
N GLN A 6 -17.51 -34.80 76.91
CA GLN A 6 -18.16 -35.07 78.19
C GLN A 6 -19.15 -33.93 78.50
N LEU A 7 -20.36 -34.29 78.95
CA LEU A 7 -21.03 -33.83 80.19
C LEU A 7 -21.17 -32.33 80.48
N CYS A 8 -22.42 -31.88 80.59
CA CYS A 8 -22.96 -31.31 81.84
C CYS A 8 -24.49 -31.30 81.81
N SER A 9 -25.06 -32.07 82.74
CA SER A 9 -26.46 -32.08 83.14
C SER A 9 -26.66 -31.10 84.29
N LEU A 10 -27.71 -30.27 84.25
CA LEU A 10 -28.44 -29.82 85.44
C LEU A 10 -29.79 -29.23 85.02
N LEU A 11 -30.85 -29.87 85.51
CA LEU A 11 -32.24 -29.42 85.44
C LEU A 11 -32.42 -28.09 86.19
N LEU A 12 -33.30 -27.22 85.68
CA LEU A 12 -34.22 -26.48 86.55
C LEU A 12 -35.53 -26.17 85.81
N ALA A 13 -36.63 -26.52 86.47
CA ALA A 13 -38.00 -26.32 86.02
C ALA A 13 -38.34 -24.82 85.90
N GLY A 14 -39.15 -24.46 84.89
CA GLY A 14 -39.67 -23.12 84.72
C GLY A 14 -40.74 -23.05 83.64
N THR A 15 -42.00 -23.14 84.06
CA THR A 15 -43.21 -22.62 83.40
C THR A 15 -43.35 -22.84 81.89
N ILE A 16 -44.26 -23.74 81.50
CA ILE A 16 -44.94 -23.66 80.21
C ILE A 16 -45.77 -22.37 80.24
N LEU A 17 -45.23 -21.27 79.69
CA LEU A 17 -46.10 -20.23 79.16
C LEU A 17 -46.75 -20.85 77.93
N ALA A 18 -48.01 -21.24 78.05
CA ALA A 18 -48.86 -21.45 76.89
C ALA A 18 -48.98 -20.08 76.20
N THR A 19 -48.07 -19.79 75.28
CA THR A 19 -48.28 -18.70 74.33
C THR A 19 -49.47 -19.12 73.50
N SER A 20 -50.64 -18.56 73.80
CA SER A 20 -51.75 -18.53 72.87
C SER A 20 -51.19 -18.01 71.55
N LEU A 21 -51.07 -18.88 70.55
CA LEU A 21 -51.00 -18.45 69.17
C LEU A 21 -52.34 -17.75 68.93
N THR A 22 -52.37 -16.43 69.14
CA THR A 22 -53.40 -15.62 68.50
C THR A 22 -53.28 -15.94 67.02
N PRO A 23 -54.33 -16.40 66.32
CA PRO A 23 -54.26 -16.48 64.88
C PRO A 23 -53.91 -15.08 64.40
N MET A 24 -52.69 -14.91 63.87
CA MET A 24 -52.39 -13.72 63.10
C MET A 24 -53.39 -13.73 61.97
N THR A 25 -54.25 -12.73 61.92
CA THR A 25 -55.04 -12.44 60.73
C THR A 25 -54.04 -12.26 59.60
N VAL A 26 -53.89 -13.27 58.75
CA VAL A 26 -53.12 -13.17 57.52
C VAL A 26 -53.92 -12.21 56.63
N SER A 27 -53.56 -10.94 56.66
CA SER A 27 -54.07 -9.98 55.68
C SER A 27 -53.39 -10.32 54.38
N ALA A 28 -54.15 -10.72 53.36
CA ALA A 28 -53.59 -10.95 52.04
C ALA A 28 -52.86 -9.69 51.53
N ALA A 29 -51.71 -9.91 50.89
CA ALA A 29 -50.86 -8.84 50.39
C ALA A 29 -51.67 -7.91 49.48
N SER A 30 -51.68 -6.62 49.82
CA SER A 30 -52.64 -5.68 49.22
C SER A 30 -52.10 -4.27 49.13
N TRP A 31 -52.64 -3.55 48.14
CA TRP A 31 -52.38 -2.13 47.99
C TRP A 31 -53.07 -1.34 49.08
N ARG A 32 -52.32 -0.44 49.70
CA ARG A 32 -52.80 0.49 50.72
C ARG A 32 -52.53 1.93 50.29
N LYS A 33 -53.34 2.86 50.77
CA LYS A 33 -53.21 4.29 50.46
C LYS A 33 -53.41 5.14 51.70
N ASN A 34 -52.59 6.17 51.85
CA ASN A 34 -52.79 7.23 52.81
C ASN A 34 -52.69 8.61 52.11
N SER A 35 -52.55 9.69 52.88
CA SER A 35 -52.38 11.04 52.34
C SER A 35 -51.06 11.27 51.59
N VAL A 36 -50.05 10.42 51.82
CA VAL A 36 -48.72 10.53 51.22
C VAL A 36 -48.65 9.77 49.89
N GLY A 37 -49.24 8.58 49.82
CA GLY A 37 -49.23 7.79 48.60
C GLY A 37 -49.71 6.36 48.77
N TRP A 38 -49.47 5.56 47.74
CA TRP A 38 -49.74 4.13 47.72
C TRP A 38 -48.52 3.33 48.18
N TRP A 39 -48.72 2.25 48.92
CA TRP A 39 -47.69 1.23 49.18
C TRP A 39 -48.30 -0.17 49.05
N TYR A 40 -47.45 -1.18 48.95
CA TYR A 40 -47.87 -2.57 48.92
C TYR A 40 -47.51 -3.24 50.25
N GLU A 41 -48.52 -3.67 51.00
CA GLU A 41 -48.34 -4.37 52.28
C GLU A 41 -48.34 -5.88 52.01
N GLU A 42 -47.26 -6.55 52.40
CA GLU A 42 -47.10 -8.00 52.29
C GLU A 42 -47.85 -8.72 53.41
N ASP A 43 -48.06 -10.05 53.28
CA ASP A 43 -48.83 -10.85 54.25
C ASP A 43 -48.29 -10.78 55.69
N ASN A 44 -46.99 -10.49 55.85
CA ASN A 44 -46.30 -10.34 57.13
C ASN A 44 -46.28 -8.90 57.67
N GLY A 45 -47.00 -7.97 57.03
CA GLY A 45 -47.04 -6.54 57.38
C GLY A 45 -45.83 -5.72 56.92
N SER A 46 -44.85 -6.34 56.24
CA SER A 46 -43.73 -5.61 55.63
C SER A 46 -44.13 -4.96 54.31
N TYR A 47 -43.26 -4.11 53.75
CA TYR A 47 -43.50 -3.45 52.47
C TYR A 47 -42.19 -3.22 51.71
N PRO A 48 -42.20 -3.23 50.36
CA PRO A 48 -41.02 -2.94 49.57
C PRO A 48 -40.63 -1.47 49.71
N ALA A 49 -39.35 -1.22 50.00
CA ALA A 49 -38.76 0.12 50.04
C ALA A 49 -37.44 0.13 49.28
N ASN A 50 -37.20 1.22 48.53
CA ASN A 50 -36.05 1.45 47.67
C ASN A 50 -35.74 0.28 46.71
N GLN A 51 -36.78 -0.31 46.12
CA GLN A 51 -36.63 -1.52 45.32
C GLN A 51 -37.71 -1.67 44.25
N TRP A 52 -37.37 -2.48 43.25
CA TRP A 52 -38.30 -2.97 42.25
C TRP A 52 -39.13 -4.11 42.82
N LYS A 53 -40.42 -4.15 42.46
CA LYS A 53 -41.29 -5.30 42.77
C LYS A 53 -42.23 -5.54 41.61
N GLN A 54 -42.37 -6.81 41.23
CA GLN A 54 -43.38 -7.23 40.27
C GLN A 54 -44.65 -7.64 41.02
N ILE A 55 -45.79 -7.05 40.64
CA ILE A 55 -47.10 -7.33 41.23
C ILE A 55 -48.08 -7.53 40.08
N ASN A 56 -48.74 -8.70 40.04
CA ASN A 56 -49.69 -9.07 38.99
C ASN A 56 -49.13 -8.86 37.56
N GLY A 57 -47.87 -9.25 37.35
CA GLY A 57 -47.19 -9.14 36.05
C GLY A 57 -46.59 -7.77 35.73
N ASN A 58 -46.91 -6.72 36.48
CA ASN A 58 -46.40 -5.36 36.23
C ASN A 58 -45.27 -5.00 37.20
N TRP A 59 -44.28 -4.25 36.71
CA TRP A 59 -43.17 -3.74 37.53
C TRP A 59 -43.52 -2.41 38.16
N TYR A 60 -43.18 -2.26 39.45
CA TYR A 60 -43.34 -1.05 40.25
C TYR A 60 -42.01 -0.72 40.91
N TRP A 61 -41.76 0.57 41.11
CA TRP A 61 -40.66 1.05 41.95
C TRP A 61 -41.22 1.68 43.22
N PHE A 62 -40.66 1.28 44.35
CA PHE A 62 -40.99 1.86 45.65
C PHE A 62 -39.83 2.72 46.11
N ASN A 63 -40.11 3.97 46.46
CA ASN A 63 -39.10 4.90 46.95
C ASN A 63 -38.53 4.46 48.31
N LYS A 64 -37.57 5.23 48.83
CA LYS A 64 -36.90 4.93 50.11
C LYS A 64 -37.83 4.74 51.33
N ASN A 65 -39.04 5.31 51.26
CA ASN A 65 -40.05 5.24 52.33
C ASN A 65 -41.11 4.17 52.04
N GLY A 66 -40.98 3.41 50.96
CA GLY A 66 -41.92 2.37 50.55
C GLY A 66 -43.16 2.86 49.81
N TYR A 67 -43.18 4.11 49.36
CA TYR A 67 -44.29 4.61 48.52
C TYR A 67 -44.01 4.36 47.04
N MET A 68 -45.06 3.93 46.34
CA MET A 68 -45.08 3.64 44.91
C MET A 68 -44.78 4.91 44.10
N ALA A 69 -43.85 4.80 43.17
CA ALA A 69 -43.49 5.89 42.27
C ALA A 69 -44.48 6.03 41.10
N THR A 70 -44.63 7.26 40.62
CA THR A 70 -45.37 7.61 39.40
C THR A 70 -44.56 8.63 38.60
N GLY A 71 -44.81 8.73 37.30
CA GLY A 71 -44.09 9.63 36.39
C GLY A 71 -42.65 9.20 36.13
N TRP A 72 -41.83 10.14 35.68
CA TRP A 72 -40.41 9.93 35.39
C TRP A 72 -39.59 9.72 36.66
N GLN A 73 -38.74 8.70 36.67
CA GLN A 73 -37.82 8.38 37.76
C GLN A 73 -36.44 8.01 37.20
N ASP A 74 -35.39 8.61 37.73
CA ASP A 74 -34.01 8.18 37.51
C ASP A 74 -33.64 7.13 38.57
N ILE A 75 -33.41 5.90 38.12
CA ILE A 75 -33.08 4.77 38.98
C ILE A 75 -31.78 4.17 38.48
N GLY A 76 -30.69 4.44 39.20
CA GLY A 76 -29.36 3.93 38.86
C GLY A 76 -28.81 4.48 37.55
N GLY A 77 -29.13 5.73 37.19
CA GLY A 77 -28.65 6.39 35.97
C GLY A 77 -29.47 6.08 34.72
N ASN A 78 -30.59 5.37 34.86
CA ASN A 78 -31.52 5.07 33.78
C ASN A 78 -32.88 5.69 34.11
N TRP A 79 -33.50 6.32 33.11
CA TRP A 79 -34.83 6.89 33.25
C TRP A 79 -35.92 5.86 32.97
N TYR A 80 -36.91 5.80 33.84
CA TYR A 80 -38.10 4.97 33.73
C TYR A 80 -39.35 5.85 33.85
N TYR A 81 -40.45 5.43 33.24
CA TYR A 81 -41.74 6.10 33.42
C TYR A 81 -42.77 5.15 34.01
N PHE A 82 -43.36 5.57 35.12
CA PHE A 82 -44.44 4.86 35.80
C PHE A 82 -45.76 5.55 35.50
N GLN A 83 -46.76 4.78 35.06
CA GLN A 83 -48.11 5.27 34.81
C GLN A 83 -48.75 5.79 36.12
N SER A 84 -49.93 6.42 36.03
CA SER A 84 -50.68 6.88 37.22
C SER A 84 -51.08 5.73 38.15
N SER A 85 -51.20 4.51 37.61
CA SER A 85 -51.38 3.27 38.38
C SER A 85 -50.10 2.78 39.08
N GLY A 86 -48.95 3.39 38.78
CA GLY A 86 -47.62 2.98 39.24
C GLY A 86 -46.97 1.87 38.43
N ALA A 87 -47.67 1.29 37.45
CA ALA A 87 -47.07 0.30 36.56
C ALA A 87 -46.03 0.96 35.64
N MET A 88 -44.85 0.34 35.52
CA MET A 88 -43.79 0.78 34.61
C MET A 88 -44.23 0.62 33.15
N LEU A 89 -43.96 1.61 32.29
CA LEU A 89 -44.14 1.47 30.85
C LEU A 89 -43.21 0.38 30.28
N GLY A 90 -43.81 -0.52 29.49
CA GLY A 90 -43.09 -1.56 28.77
C GLY A 90 -42.45 -1.08 27.47
N GLN A 91 -41.80 -2.00 26.76
CA GLN A 91 -41.06 -1.72 25.53
C GLN A 91 -41.90 -0.99 24.47
N GLY A 92 -41.27 -0.08 23.74
CA GLY A 92 -41.84 0.54 22.55
C GLY A 92 -41.91 2.05 22.63
N TRP A 93 -42.57 2.64 21.63
CA TRP A 93 -42.79 4.08 21.53
C TRP A 93 -44.03 4.51 22.32
N HIS A 94 -43.88 5.53 23.16
CA HIS A 94 -44.95 6.09 23.99
C HIS A 94 -44.98 7.60 23.90
N VAL A 95 -46.18 8.19 23.89
CA VAL A 95 -46.36 9.64 23.96
C VAL A 95 -46.51 10.06 25.41
N ILE A 96 -45.61 10.92 25.89
CA ILE A 96 -45.64 11.46 27.25
C ILE A 96 -45.53 12.98 27.14
N ASN A 97 -46.55 13.69 27.64
CA ASN A 97 -46.63 15.16 27.57
C ASN A 97 -46.40 15.74 26.17
N GLY A 98 -46.92 15.07 25.13
CA GLY A 98 -46.83 15.54 23.73
C GLY A 98 -45.54 15.17 22.98
N ASN A 99 -44.56 14.55 23.64
CA ASN A 99 -43.33 14.06 23.01
C ASN A 99 -43.32 12.54 22.94
N TRP A 100 -42.71 11.99 21.89
CA TRP A 100 -42.49 10.54 21.76
C TRP A 100 -41.20 10.12 22.44
N PHE A 101 -41.25 9.04 23.22
CA PHE A 101 -40.12 8.42 23.89
C PHE A 101 -40.10 6.92 23.56
N TYR A 102 -38.92 6.32 23.49
CA TYR A 102 -38.79 4.88 23.33
C TYR A 102 -38.28 4.24 24.62
N MET A 103 -39.00 3.22 25.09
CA MET A 103 -38.58 2.39 26.23
C MET A 103 -38.02 1.06 25.70
N TYR A 104 -36.87 0.64 26.21
CA TYR A 104 -36.32 -0.69 25.96
C TYR A 104 -37.11 -1.79 26.68
N ALA A 105 -36.82 -3.06 26.38
CA ALA A 105 -37.45 -4.21 27.05
C ALA A 105 -37.27 -4.20 28.58
N SER A 106 -36.18 -3.61 29.07
CA SER A 106 -35.93 -3.41 30.50
C SER A 106 -36.78 -2.30 31.13
N GLY A 107 -37.51 -1.52 30.33
CA GLY A 107 -38.22 -0.32 30.76
C GLY A 107 -37.35 0.93 30.86
N ALA A 108 -36.04 0.85 30.56
CA ALA A 108 -35.17 2.02 30.51
C ALA A 108 -35.46 2.85 29.25
N MET A 109 -35.45 4.18 29.38
CA MET A 109 -35.64 5.12 28.29
C MET A 109 -34.39 5.20 27.42
N ALA A 110 -34.56 5.18 26.10
CA ALA A 110 -33.49 5.51 25.17
C ALA A 110 -33.16 7.00 25.23
N ALA A 111 -31.87 7.36 25.18
CA ALA A 111 -31.39 8.73 25.12
C ALA A 111 -30.19 8.82 24.18
N ASP A 112 -30.12 9.90 23.39
CA ASP A 112 -29.08 10.16 22.40
C ASP A 112 -28.82 8.96 21.47
N ALA A 113 -29.89 8.39 20.92
CA ALA A 113 -29.83 7.10 20.26
C ALA A 113 -30.73 7.03 19.02
N TRP A 114 -30.32 6.19 18.07
CA TRP A 114 -31.16 5.78 16.94
C TRP A 114 -31.95 4.52 17.30
N ILE A 115 -33.26 4.60 17.17
CA ILE A 115 -34.21 3.49 17.31
C ILE A 115 -34.81 3.22 15.92
N GLY A 116 -34.26 2.22 15.22
CA GLY A 116 -34.52 2.05 13.79
C GLY A 116 -34.00 3.28 13.02
N ASP A 117 -34.91 3.96 12.30
CA ASP A 117 -34.65 5.18 11.53
C ASP A 117 -35.12 6.46 12.25
N SER A 118 -35.48 6.35 13.53
CA SER A 118 -35.89 7.48 14.37
C SER A 118 -34.84 7.79 15.42
N TYR A 119 -34.50 9.07 15.60
CA TYR A 119 -33.53 9.50 16.60
C TYR A 119 -34.22 10.13 17.81
N VAL A 120 -33.78 9.77 19.02
CA VAL A 120 -34.11 10.46 20.25
C VAL A 120 -32.92 11.29 20.73
N ASN A 121 -33.15 12.51 21.18
CA ASN A 121 -32.10 13.39 21.69
C ASN A 121 -31.61 12.96 23.09
N SER A 122 -30.71 13.73 23.69
CA SER A 122 -30.16 13.45 25.03
C SER A 122 -31.22 13.45 26.15
N SER A 123 -32.39 14.06 25.96
CA SER A 123 -33.52 13.96 26.89
C SER A 123 -34.46 12.79 26.58
N GLY A 124 -34.13 11.96 25.59
CA GLY A 124 -34.94 10.83 25.13
C GLY A 124 -36.14 11.20 24.26
N ALA A 125 -36.32 12.49 23.94
CA ALA A 125 -37.42 12.93 23.10
C ALA A 125 -37.10 12.69 21.62
N TRP A 126 -38.04 12.11 20.88
CA TRP A 126 -37.93 11.92 19.44
C TRP A 126 -37.75 13.25 18.71
N VAL A 127 -36.81 13.27 17.76
CA VAL A 127 -36.54 14.43 16.92
C VAL A 127 -37.17 14.19 15.55
N GLN A 128 -38.26 14.90 15.29
CA GLN A 128 -38.95 14.85 14.00
C GLN A 128 -38.03 15.34 12.88
N GLY A 129 -38.00 14.58 11.78
CA GLY A 129 -37.27 14.96 10.56
C GLY A 129 -35.75 14.68 10.59
N LYS A 130 -35.21 14.13 11.68
CA LYS A 130 -33.80 13.72 11.70
C LYS A 130 -33.61 12.41 10.94
N THR A 131 -32.80 12.45 9.89
CA THR A 131 -32.56 11.33 8.97
C THR A 131 -31.31 10.54 9.34
N LYS A 132 -31.43 9.21 9.33
CA LYS A 132 -30.29 8.31 9.53
C LYS A 132 -29.50 8.22 8.23
N VAL A 133 -28.52 9.10 8.07
CA VAL A 133 -27.64 9.07 6.89
C VAL A 133 -26.62 7.95 7.06
N GLN A 134 -26.60 7.01 6.12
CA GLN A 134 -25.53 6.01 6.04
C GLN A 134 -24.35 6.60 5.29
N GLU A 135 -23.15 6.44 5.81
CA GLU A 135 -21.93 6.78 5.08
C GLU A 135 -21.81 5.93 3.80
N GLY A 136 -21.32 6.51 2.71
CA GLY A 136 -21.04 5.75 1.49
C GLY A 136 -21.14 6.52 0.19
N TRP A 137 -20.88 5.80 -0.89
CA TRP A 137 -20.99 6.29 -2.26
C TRP A 137 -22.45 6.53 -2.64
N VAL A 138 -22.72 7.69 -3.21
CA VAL A 138 -24.05 8.09 -3.68
C VAL A 138 -23.94 8.47 -5.15
N GLN A 139 -24.74 7.81 -5.98
CA GLN A 139 -24.86 8.14 -7.39
C GLN A 139 -25.99 9.15 -7.61
N SER A 140 -25.72 10.19 -8.39
CA SER A 140 -26.73 11.13 -8.88
C SER A 140 -26.51 11.34 -10.38
N GLY A 141 -27.45 10.83 -11.18
CA GLY A 141 -27.27 10.72 -12.62
C GLY A 141 -26.03 9.87 -12.96
N SER A 142 -25.12 10.40 -13.78
CA SER A 142 -23.87 9.75 -14.16
C SER A 142 -22.70 10.04 -13.21
N ARG A 143 -22.92 10.82 -12.14
CA ARG A 143 -21.85 11.30 -11.26
C ARG A 143 -21.98 10.68 -9.87
N TRP A 144 -20.85 10.54 -9.20
CA TRP A 144 -20.75 9.96 -7.87
C TRP A 144 -20.20 10.99 -6.89
N TRP A 145 -20.68 10.96 -5.65
CA TRP A 145 -20.10 11.69 -4.52
C TRP A 145 -20.05 10.75 -3.31
N TYR A 146 -19.22 11.08 -2.33
CA TYR A 146 -19.09 10.29 -1.11
C TYR A 146 -19.71 11.05 0.07
N ARG A 147 -20.70 10.43 0.71
CA ARG A 147 -21.39 10.98 1.88
C ARG A 147 -20.73 10.48 3.14
N HIS A 148 -20.35 11.38 4.03
CA HIS A 148 -19.82 11.07 5.35
C HIS A 148 -20.93 10.69 6.33
N ALA A 149 -20.58 10.09 7.47
CA ALA A 149 -21.54 9.71 8.51
C ALA A 149 -22.30 10.89 9.14
N ASP A 150 -21.74 12.10 9.10
CA ASP A 150 -22.38 13.34 9.56
C ASP A 150 -23.30 13.98 8.50
N GLY A 151 -23.39 13.39 7.31
CA GLY A 151 -24.15 13.89 6.17
C GLY A 151 -23.39 14.90 5.30
N GLY A 152 -22.17 15.29 5.69
CA GLY A 152 -21.26 16.10 4.90
C GLY A 152 -20.61 15.31 3.75
N TYR A 153 -19.75 15.99 2.99
CA TYR A 153 -18.97 15.41 1.90
C TYR A 153 -17.78 16.27 1.51
N THR A 154 -16.73 15.64 0.97
CA THR A 154 -15.53 16.34 0.47
C THR A 154 -15.81 17.15 -0.79
N ARG A 155 -15.22 18.34 -0.89
CA ARG A 155 -15.25 19.20 -2.09
C ARG A 155 -13.86 19.75 -2.38
N ASN A 156 -13.52 19.82 -3.67
CA ASN A 156 -12.23 20.32 -4.18
C ASN A 156 -11.02 19.70 -3.46
N GLY A 157 -11.03 18.39 -3.26
CA GLY A 157 -10.12 17.75 -2.32
C GLY A 157 -9.91 16.28 -2.53
N TRP A 158 -8.82 15.80 -1.95
CA TRP A 158 -8.44 14.39 -1.90
C TRP A 158 -9.16 13.69 -0.75
N GLU A 159 -9.51 12.43 -0.95
CA GLU A 159 -10.04 11.58 0.11
C GLU A 159 -9.56 10.14 -0.04
N MET A 160 -9.14 9.55 1.08
CA MET A 160 -8.75 8.14 1.14
C MET A 160 -9.95 7.32 1.60
N ILE A 161 -10.51 6.52 0.71
CA ILE A 161 -11.69 5.69 1.00
C ILE A 161 -11.29 4.22 0.83
N LYS A 162 -11.34 3.46 1.92
CA LYS A 162 -10.99 2.03 1.95
C LYS A 162 -9.61 1.71 1.34
N GLY A 163 -8.62 2.57 1.59
CA GLY A 163 -7.24 2.38 1.15
C GLY A 163 -6.98 2.76 -0.32
N GLN A 164 -7.90 3.46 -0.98
CA GLN A 164 -7.71 4.03 -2.31
C GLN A 164 -7.93 5.55 -2.27
N TRP A 165 -7.10 6.28 -3.01
CA TRP A 165 -7.24 7.74 -3.13
C TRP A 165 -8.25 8.10 -4.21
N TYR A 166 -9.10 9.07 -3.89
CA TYR A 166 -10.08 9.69 -4.78
C TYR A 166 -9.88 11.21 -4.75
N PHE A 167 -10.32 11.88 -5.80
CA PHE A 167 -10.38 13.34 -5.82
C PHE A 167 -11.78 13.80 -6.18
N PHE A 168 -12.27 14.81 -5.47
CA PHE A 168 -13.58 15.41 -5.66
C PHE A 168 -13.44 16.82 -6.22
N ASP A 169 -14.26 17.15 -7.22
CA ASP A 169 -14.31 18.48 -7.81
C ASP A 169 -14.90 19.52 -6.85
N LYS A 170 -14.95 20.78 -7.28
CA LYS A 170 -15.45 21.92 -6.47
C LYS A 170 -16.86 21.73 -5.92
N ASP A 171 -17.68 20.91 -6.58
CA ASP A 171 -19.07 20.67 -6.21
C ASP A 171 -19.23 19.36 -5.41
N GLY A 172 -18.14 18.61 -5.22
CA GLY A 172 -18.10 17.35 -4.49
C GLY A 172 -18.30 16.11 -5.35
N TRP A 173 -18.19 16.23 -6.69
CA TRP A 173 -18.29 15.07 -7.57
C TRP A 173 -16.93 14.39 -7.73
N MET A 174 -16.94 13.07 -7.63
CA MET A 174 -15.80 12.21 -7.87
C MET A 174 -15.26 12.41 -9.29
N VAL A 175 -13.95 12.60 -9.39
CA VAL A 175 -13.23 12.75 -10.66
C VAL A 175 -12.84 11.38 -11.21
N THR A 176 -12.92 11.25 -12.53
CA THR A 176 -12.39 10.10 -13.30
C THR A 176 -11.52 10.62 -14.45
N GLY A 177 -10.65 9.76 -14.99
CA GLY A 177 -9.74 10.08 -16.08
C GLY A 177 -8.58 10.98 -15.67
N TRP A 178 -7.96 11.63 -16.66
CA TRP A 178 -6.85 12.55 -16.45
C TRP A 178 -7.29 13.84 -15.76
N LYS A 179 -6.57 14.24 -14.73
CA LYS A 179 -6.82 15.49 -14.01
C LYS A 179 -5.51 16.13 -13.57
N GLN A 180 -5.38 17.42 -13.86
CA GLN A 180 -4.30 18.23 -13.32
C GLN A 180 -4.72 18.84 -11.97
N ILE A 181 -3.89 18.63 -10.94
CA ILE A 181 -4.11 19.06 -9.56
C ILE A 181 -2.81 19.66 -9.04
N GLY A 182 -2.81 20.93 -8.65
CA GLY A 182 -1.60 21.60 -8.15
C GLY A 182 -0.46 21.73 -9.18
N GLY A 183 -0.75 21.58 -10.48
CA GLY A 183 0.24 21.59 -11.56
C GLY A 183 0.65 20.18 -12.03
N ASP A 184 0.42 19.17 -11.19
CA ASP A 184 0.77 17.78 -11.48
C ASP A 184 -0.40 17.02 -12.12
N TRP A 185 -0.09 16.06 -12.98
CA TRP A 185 -1.10 15.21 -13.62
C TRP A 185 -1.29 13.91 -12.84
N TYR A 186 -2.55 13.55 -12.65
CA TYR A 186 -3.00 12.31 -12.04
C TYR A 186 -3.99 11.61 -12.97
N TYR A 187 -4.14 10.30 -12.81
CA TYR A 187 -5.15 9.54 -13.52
C TYR A 187 -6.02 8.76 -12.54
N PHE A 188 -7.34 8.93 -12.69
CA PHE A 188 -8.35 8.24 -11.92
C PHE A 188 -9.04 7.21 -12.80
N GLN A 189 -9.14 5.97 -12.33
CA GLN A 189 -9.85 4.90 -13.04
C GLN A 189 -11.34 5.24 -13.18
N THR A 190 -12.09 4.44 -13.93
CA THR A 190 -13.55 4.60 -14.05
C THR A 190 -14.28 4.46 -12.72
N SER A 191 -13.69 3.72 -11.77
CA SER A 191 -14.14 3.63 -10.37
C SER A 191 -13.87 4.89 -9.55
N GLY A 192 -13.08 5.84 -10.07
CA GLY A 192 -12.58 7.03 -9.38
C GLY A 192 -11.31 6.82 -8.55
N ALA A 193 -10.85 5.58 -8.40
CA ALA A 193 -9.61 5.31 -7.69
C ALA A 193 -8.40 5.83 -8.49
N MET A 194 -7.50 6.56 -7.83
CA MET A 194 -6.25 7.01 -8.42
C MET A 194 -5.33 5.80 -8.69
N ILE A 195 -4.74 5.73 -9.87
CA ILE A 195 -3.75 4.69 -10.16
C ILE A 195 -2.46 4.93 -9.35
N GLY A 196 -1.88 3.83 -8.85
CA GLY A 196 -0.65 3.85 -8.05
C GLY A 196 0.62 3.79 -8.91
N GLN A 197 1.76 3.60 -8.24
CA GLN A 197 3.08 3.59 -8.86
C GLN A 197 3.21 2.58 -10.02
N GLY A 198 4.02 2.94 -11.02
CA GLY A 198 4.47 2.04 -12.07
C GLY A 198 3.97 2.43 -13.46
N TRP A 199 4.22 1.53 -14.41
CA TRP A 199 3.81 1.68 -15.81
C TRP A 199 2.36 1.24 -15.99
N HIS A 200 1.55 2.09 -16.64
CA HIS A 200 0.15 1.85 -16.93
C HIS A 200 -0.17 2.16 -18.39
N VAL A 201 -0.99 1.30 -19.02
CA VAL A 201 -1.54 1.57 -20.36
C VAL A 201 -2.83 2.35 -20.23
N ILE A 202 -2.85 3.57 -20.78
CA ILE A 202 -4.02 4.44 -20.78
C ILE A 202 -4.28 4.85 -22.23
N ASN A 203 -5.43 4.45 -22.77
CA ASN A 203 -5.82 4.70 -24.17
C ASN A 203 -4.74 4.29 -25.19
N GLY A 204 -4.13 3.11 -24.98
CA GLY A 204 -3.14 2.53 -25.89
C GLY A 204 -1.73 3.14 -25.81
N LYS A 205 -1.46 4.01 -24.84
CA LYS A 205 -0.12 4.57 -24.57
C LYS A 205 0.32 4.21 -23.16
N TRP A 206 1.62 4.01 -22.98
CA TRP A 206 2.22 3.76 -21.67
C TRP A 206 2.55 5.07 -20.97
N TYR A 207 2.24 5.14 -19.67
CA TYR A 207 2.56 6.25 -18.77
C TYR A 207 3.15 5.68 -17.48
N TYR A 208 4.11 6.38 -16.89
CA TYR A 208 4.63 6.02 -15.59
C TYR A 208 4.06 6.95 -14.51
N MET A 209 3.61 6.38 -13.41
CA MET A 209 3.13 7.10 -12.24
C MET A 209 4.10 6.89 -11.08
N TYR A 210 4.45 7.95 -10.36
CA TYR A 210 5.24 7.86 -9.14
C TYR A 210 4.39 7.34 -7.97
N ALA A 211 5.03 7.02 -6.84
CA ALA A 211 4.36 6.51 -5.64
C ALA A 211 3.26 7.42 -5.09
N ASN A 212 3.40 8.72 -5.26
CA ASN A 212 2.40 9.72 -4.89
C ASN A 212 1.29 9.92 -5.95
N GLY A 213 1.29 9.14 -7.02
CA GLY A 213 0.32 9.22 -8.12
C GLY A 213 0.60 10.30 -9.16
N VAL A 214 1.69 11.07 -9.03
CA VAL A 214 2.06 12.06 -10.05
C VAL A 214 2.57 11.35 -11.30
N MET A 215 2.06 11.75 -12.46
CA MET A 215 2.53 11.27 -13.76
C MET A 215 3.93 11.82 -14.07
N ALA A 216 4.85 10.94 -14.43
CA ALA A 216 6.14 11.34 -14.99
C ALA A 216 5.94 12.06 -16.33
N SER A 217 6.70 13.12 -16.57
CA SER A 217 6.68 13.84 -17.85
C SER A 217 8.05 14.39 -18.17
N ASN A 218 8.39 14.36 -19.47
CA ASN A 218 9.65 14.87 -20.01
C ASN A 218 10.90 14.40 -19.24
N THR A 219 10.93 13.11 -18.92
CA THR A 219 11.95 12.52 -18.07
C THR A 219 12.22 11.07 -18.46
N TRP A 220 13.38 10.58 -18.05
CA TRP A 220 13.71 9.16 -18.08
C TRP A 220 13.13 8.48 -16.85
N ILE A 221 12.55 7.31 -17.08
CA ILE A 221 12.18 6.32 -16.07
C ILE A 221 12.98 5.09 -16.45
N ASP A 222 14.02 4.81 -15.66
CA ASP A 222 14.97 3.76 -15.98
C ASP A 222 15.54 3.98 -17.39
N SER A 223 15.42 3.00 -18.28
CA SER A 223 15.89 3.09 -19.67
C SER A 223 14.84 3.60 -20.66
N ASP A 224 13.67 4.02 -20.17
CA ASP A 224 12.51 4.40 -20.95
C ASP A 224 12.18 5.88 -20.80
N TYR A 225 12.00 6.56 -21.93
CA TYR A 225 11.71 8.00 -21.93
C TYR A 225 10.22 8.27 -22.08
N VAL A 226 9.68 9.10 -21.19
CA VAL A 226 8.35 9.69 -21.34
C VAL A 226 8.46 11.14 -21.82
N ASP A 227 7.67 11.53 -22.83
CA ASP A 227 7.73 12.88 -23.36
C ASP A 227 6.95 13.89 -22.51
N SER A 228 6.82 15.14 -22.99
CA SER A 228 6.12 16.20 -22.24
C SER A 228 4.63 15.94 -22.01
N SER A 229 4.03 14.98 -22.72
CA SER A 229 2.67 14.49 -22.45
C SER A 229 2.63 13.35 -21.42
N GLY A 230 3.78 12.86 -20.98
CA GLY A 230 3.94 11.68 -20.12
C GLY A 230 3.85 10.35 -20.86
N ALA A 231 3.57 10.37 -22.17
CA ALA A 231 3.53 9.16 -22.96
C ALA A 231 4.95 8.62 -23.22
N TRP A 232 5.13 7.32 -23.01
CA TRP A 232 6.36 6.62 -23.38
C TRP A 232 6.63 6.72 -24.88
N LEU A 233 7.87 7.03 -25.23
CA LEU A 233 8.36 6.95 -26.59
C LEU A 233 9.08 5.62 -26.80
N TYR A 234 8.56 4.80 -27.70
CA TYR A 234 9.21 3.55 -28.09
C TYR A 234 10.58 3.83 -28.73
N ARG A 235 11.58 2.97 -28.49
CA ARG A 235 12.96 3.19 -28.97
C ARG A 235 13.08 3.25 -30.49
N ALA A 236 12.21 2.56 -31.23
CA ALA A 236 12.15 2.70 -32.68
C ALA A 236 11.57 4.04 -33.14
N ASP A 237 10.97 4.84 -32.26
CA ASP A 237 10.46 6.17 -32.62
C ASP A 237 11.62 7.12 -32.97
N LYS A 238 11.43 7.90 -34.04
CA LYS A 238 12.38 8.92 -34.48
C LYS A 238 12.74 9.88 -33.34
N LYS A 239 11.74 10.34 -32.60
CA LYS A 239 11.87 11.28 -31.49
C LYS A 239 12.65 10.66 -30.32
N CYS A 240 12.35 9.41 -29.94
CA CYS A 240 13.05 8.73 -28.84
C CYS A 240 14.57 8.66 -29.05
N ARG A 241 14.99 8.27 -30.26
CA ARG A 241 16.41 8.15 -30.62
C ARG A 241 17.18 9.46 -30.54
N THR A 242 16.51 10.56 -30.89
CA THR A 242 17.08 11.90 -30.79
C THR A 242 17.29 12.30 -29.32
N VAL A 243 16.31 12.00 -28.46
CA VAL A 243 16.38 12.25 -27.02
C VAL A 243 17.47 11.39 -26.36
N TYR A 244 17.59 10.12 -26.73
CA TYR A 244 18.65 9.23 -26.23
C TYR A 244 20.05 9.73 -26.64
N ALA A 245 20.22 10.18 -27.89
CA ALA A 245 21.47 10.78 -28.35
C ALA A 245 21.86 12.02 -27.54
N GLN A 246 20.88 12.87 -27.19
CA GLN A 246 21.09 14.05 -26.37
C GLN A 246 21.40 13.69 -24.92
N PHE A 247 20.72 12.68 -24.37
CA PHE A 247 20.97 12.15 -23.04
C PHE A 247 22.42 11.71 -22.86
N LEU A 248 22.95 10.90 -23.79
CA LEU A 248 24.35 10.45 -23.74
C LEU A 248 25.34 11.62 -23.78
N ARG A 249 25.08 12.64 -24.62
CA ARG A 249 25.91 13.86 -24.67
C ARG A 249 25.87 14.64 -23.36
N ASN A 250 24.68 14.85 -22.79
CA ASN A 250 24.51 15.65 -21.58
C ASN A 250 25.13 15.01 -20.34
N LYS A 251 25.20 13.67 -20.30
CA LYS A 251 25.88 12.93 -19.24
C LYS A 251 27.41 12.96 -19.34
N GLY A 252 27.96 13.63 -20.36
CA GLY A 252 29.39 13.83 -20.46
C GLY A 252 30.15 12.58 -20.89
N TYR A 253 29.48 11.60 -21.54
CA TYR A 253 30.14 10.47 -22.19
C TYR A 253 30.88 10.96 -23.43
N LEU A 254 31.97 11.71 -23.20
CA LEU A 254 32.79 12.38 -24.18
C LEU A 254 34.10 11.63 -24.37
N ASN A 255 34.68 11.75 -25.57
CA ASN A 255 36.07 11.40 -25.79
C ASN A 255 36.95 12.50 -25.17
N GLN A 256 37.91 12.13 -24.33
CA GLN A 256 38.68 13.08 -23.51
C GLN A 256 39.88 13.70 -24.26
N GLU A 257 39.66 14.33 -25.42
CA GLU A 257 40.70 15.18 -26.05
C GLU A 257 40.32 16.65 -26.22
N LYS A 258 41.34 17.50 -26.05
CA LYS A 258 41.33 18.90 -26.44
C LYS A 258 41.28 19.00 -27.98
N GLY A 259 40.08 19.24 -28.51
CA GLY A 259 39.88 19.70 -29.89
C GLY A 259 38.90 18.87 -30.71
N ASN A 260 38.65 17.61 -30.35
CA ASN A 260 37.60 16.79 -30.95
C ASN A 260 36.48 16.56 -29.92
N LYS A 261 35.35 17.25 -30.10
CA LYS A 261 34.24 17.25 -29.13
C LYS A 261 33.33 16.02 -29.24
N ASP A 262 33.48 15.22 -30.29
CA ASP A 262 32.56 14.14 -30.60
C ASP A 262 33.13 12.77 -30.18
N PRO A 263 32.63 12.16 -29.09
CA PRO A 263 32.90 10.77 -28.76
C PRO A 263 32.59 9.83 -29.93
N ARG A 264 33.48 8.85 -30.14
CA ARG A 264 33.23 7.71 -31.01
C ARG A 264 32.85 6.50 -30.17
N PHE A 265 31.75 5.87 -30.53
CA PHE A 265 31.16 4.78 -29.79
C PHE A 265 30.77 3.62 -30.71
N ILE A 266 30.67 2.44 -30.12
CA ILE A 266 29.84 1.35 -30.63
C ILE A 266 28.99 0.83 -29.48
N MET A 267 27.77 0.41 -29.80
CA MET A 267 26.86 -0.21 -28.83
C MET A 267 26.76 -1.70 -29.13
N PHE A 268 26.65 -2.53 -28.10
CA PHE A 268 26.34 -3.94 -28.25
C PHE A 268 25.13 -4.30 -27.43
N ASP A 269 24.29 -5.09 -28.06
CA ASP A 269 23.24 -5.87 -27.46
C ASP A 269 23.84 -7.27 -27.30
N MET A 270 24.26 -7.56 -26.08
CA MET A 270 24.94 -8.79 -25.72
C MET A 270 23.96 -9.94 -25.55
N ASN A 271 22.67 -9.68 -25.40
CA ASN A 271 21.67 -10.71 -25.09
C ASN A 271 20.65 -10.96 -26.23
N GLY A 272 20.61 -10.08 -27.24
CA GLY A 272 19.72 -10.14 -28.40
C GLY A 272 18.34 -9.51 -28.21
N ASP A 273 18.09 -8.74 -27.15
CA ASP A 273 16.79 -8.13 -26.82
C ASP A 273 16.55 -6.74 -27.43
N LYS A 274 17.53 -6.24 -28.20
CA LYS A 274 17.59 -4.92 -28.84
C LYS A 274 17.75 -3.76 -27.86
N VAL A 275 18.23 -4.03 -26.65
CA VAL A 275 18.68 -3.05 -25.67
C VAL A 275 20.19 -3.18 -25.54
N PRO A 276 20.96 -2.12 -25.85
CA PRO A 276 22.40 -2.21 -25.73
C PRO A 276 22.84 -2.23 -24.27
N GLU A 277 23.57 -3.26 -23.84
CA GLU A 277 24.21 -3.36 -22.53
C GLU A 277 25.62 -2.82 -22.53
N LEU A 278 26.28 -2.73 -23.69
CA LEU A 278 27.66 -2.30 -23.78
C LEU A 278 27.78 -1.02 -24.61
N VAL A 279 28.54 -0.06 -24.11
CA VAL A 279 29.02 1.08 -24.90
C VAL A 279 30.55 1.09 -24.84
N ILE A 280 31.20 0.91 -25.98
CA ILE A 280 32.67 1.00 -26.07
C ILE A 280 33.04 2.38 -26.60
N ILE A 281 33.90 3.07 -25.86
CA ILE A 281 34.44 4.39 -26.23
C ILE A 281 35.97 4.27 -26.30
N HIS A 282 36.55 4.45 -27.48
CA HIS A 282 37.98 4.20 -27.73
C HIS A 282 38.89 5.37 -27.28
N ASN A 283 40.10 5.06 -26.84
CA ASN A 283 41.13 6.05 -26.45
C ASN A 283 42.12 6.29 -27.61
N ILE A 284 42.82 7.42 -27.61
CA ILE A 284 43.01 8.27 -28.80
C ILE A 284 44.39 8.14 -29.43
N ASN A 285 45.31 7.42 -28.80
CA ASN A 285 46.53 7.03 -29.48
C ASN A 285 46.26 5.71 -30.19
N HIS A 286 46.56 5.64 -31.49
CA HIS A 286 46.41 4.48 -32.39
C HIS A 286 47.06 3.15 -31.89
N LEU A 287 47.51 3.10 -30.64
CA LEU A 287 48.32 2.08 -30.01
C LEU A 287 47.72 1.53 -28.70
N SER A 288 46.59 2.03 -28.19
CA SER A 288 46.14 1.65 -26.84
C SER A 288 44.63 1.73 -26.56
N GLY A 289 43.89 0.65 -26.88
CA GLY A 289 42.73 0.18 -26.11
C GLY A 289 41.45 1.04 -26.10
N GLY A 290 40.44 0.59 -25.35
CA GLY A 290 39.14 1.27 -25.23
C GLY A 290 38.50 1.14 -23.85
N TYR A 291 37.74 2.17 -23.46
CA TYR A 291 36.91 2.13 -22.26
C TYR A 291 35.60 1.45 -22.56
N ILE A 292 35.20 0.55 -21.67
CA ILE A 292 33.96 -0.20 -21.78
C ILE A 292 33.04 0.29 -20.68
N TYR A 293 31.82 0.61 -21.08
CA TYR A 293 30.76 0.98 -20.17
C TYR A 293 29.63 -0.01 -20.29
N THR A 294 28.96 -0.26 -19.17
CA THR A 294 27.72 -1.02 -19.12
C THR A 294 26.54 -0.10 -19.01
N TYR A 295 25.45 -0.45 -19.67
CA TYR A 295 24.16 0.20 -19.56
C TYR A 295 23.26 -0.63 -18.66
N SER A 296 22.78 -0.04 -17.56
CA SER A 296 21.75 -0.66 -16.74
C SER A 296 20.38 -0.45 -17.37
N THR A 297 19.46 -1.37 -17.10
CA THR A 297 18.03 -1.20 -17.37
C THR A 297 17.49 0.11 -16.80
N ASP A 298 18.13 0.64 -15.76
CA ASP A 298 17.76 1.89 -15.07
C ASP A 298 18.30 3.16 -15.77
N GLY A 299 18.82 3.02 -16.99
CA GLY A 299 19.32 4.14 -17.79
C GLY A 299 20.69 4.68 -17.34
N ASN A 300 21.32 4.06 -16.35
CA ASN A 300 22.65 4.44 -15.88
C ASN A 300 23.70 3.75 -16.74
N VAL A 301 24.63 4.53 -17.26
CA VAL A 301 25.83 4.00 -17.89
C VAL A 301 26.93 4.02 -16.82
N SER A 302 27.51 2.86 -16.54
CA SER A 302 28.56 2.69 -15.54
C SER A 302 29.86 2.26 -16.20
N TYR A 303 30.99 2.77 -15.72
CA TYR A 303 32.29 2.32 -16.18
C TYR A 303 32.49 0.85 -15.80
N ALA A 304 32.66 -0.02 -16.79
CA ALA A 304 32.78 -1.46 -16.60
C ALA A 304 34.25 -1.93 -16.59
N GLY A 305 35.14 -1.14 -17.18
CA GLY A 305 36.56 -1.41 -17.23
C GLY A 305 37.18 -0.91 -18.53
N TRP A 306 38.37 -1.41 -18.81
CA TRP A 306 39.10 -1.06 -20.02
C TRP A 306 39.79 -2.29 -20.59
N VAL A 307 40.02 -2.24 -21.89
CA VAL A 307 40.73 -3.29 -22.63
C VAL A 307 41.92 -2.69 -23.35
N TYR A 308 43.00 -3.46 -23.46
CA TYR A 308 44.20 -3.08 -24.21
C TYR A 308 44.05 -3.42 -25.69
N GLY A 309 44.65 -2.65 -26.59
CA GLY A 309 44.75 -3.07 -27.98
C GLY A 309 45.58 -2.14 -28.85
N LEU A 310 46.36 -2.69 -29.77
CA LEU A 310 47.04 -1.90 -30.80
C LEU A 310 46.12 -1.75 -32.01
N TYR A 311 46.09 -0.54 -32.61
CA TYR A 311 45.27 -0.24 -33.78
C TYR A 311 43.75 -0.51 -33.64
N GLY A 312 43.27 -0.64 -32.40
CA GLY A 312 41.85 -0.77 -32.10
C GLY A 312 41.24 -2.15 -32.34
N SER A 313 42.04 -3.22 -32.45
CA SER A 313 41.55 -4.60 -32.59
C SER A 313 40.95 -5.13 -31.28
N VAL A 314 39.68 -4.82 -31.05
CA VAL A 314 38.82 -5.47 -30.06
C VAL A 314 37.80 -6.29 -30.83
N ALA A 315 37.53 -7.52 -30.44
CA ALA A 315 36.42 -8.29 -30.99
C ALA A 315 35.39 -8.53 -29.89
N ALA A 316 34.12 -8.47 -30.24
CA ALA A 316 33.05 -8.90 -29.35
C ALA A 316 32.44 -10.20 -29.86
N TYR A 317 32.09 -11.08 -28.93
CA TYR A 317 31.33 -12.31 -29.17
C TYR A 317 30.03 -12.19 -28.39
N PRO A 318 29.01 -11.46 -28.91
CA PRO A 318 27.78 -11.18 -28.17
C PRO A 318 27.10 -12.46 -27.69
N SER A 319 26.99 -13.47 -28.55
CA SER A 319 26.37 -14.77 -28.22
C SER A 319 27.05 -15.52 -27.08
N ALA A 320 28.33 -15.24 -26.82
CA ALA A 320 29.09 -15.85 -25.74
C ALA A 320 29.26 -14.90 -24.53
N GLY A 321 28.80 -13.65 -24.62
CA GLY A 321 29.01 -12.62 -23.59
C GLY A 321 30.49 -12.29 -23.36
N LEU A 322 31.33 -12.45 -24.40
CA LEU A 322 32.77 -12.26 -24.32
C LEU A 322 33.26 -11.06 -25.14
N ILE A 323 34.29 -10.41 -24.62
CA ILE A 323 35.03 -9.33 -25.27
C ILE A 323 36.49 -9.78 -25.36
N GLU A 324 37.01 -9.83 -26.57
CA GLU A 324 38.41 -10.13 -26.86
C GLU A 324 39.17 -8.82 -27.10
N SER A 325 40.33 -8.71 -26.48
CA SER A 325 41.25 -7.61 -26.71
C SER A 325 42.58 -8.17 -27.24
N ALA A 326 43.04 -7.68 -28.39
CA ALA A 326 44.30 -8.10 -28.98
C ALA A 326 45.36 -6.99 -28.90
N TYR A 327 46.51 -7.29 -28.28
CA TYR A 327 47.66 -6.38 -28.13
C TYR A 327 48.87 -6.92 -28.91
N ALA A 328 49.29 -6.21 -29.97
CA ALA A 328 50.43 -6.59 -30.82
C ALA A 328 51.71 -5.81 -30.43
N HIS A 329 52.59 -6.37 -29.59
CA HIS A 329 53.83 -5.67 -29.18
C HIS A 329 55.07 -6.34 -29.75
N GLN A 330 55.85 -5.61 -30.57
CA GLN A 330 57.09 -6.10 -31.19
C GLN A 330 56.96 -7.53 -31.75
N GLY A 331 55.78 -7.79 -32.32
CA GLY A 331 55.44 -9.04 -32.95
C GLY A 331 54.58 -10.05 -32.19
N THR A 332 54.55 -10.06 -30.87
CA THR A 332 53.66 -11.00 -30.17
C THR A 332 52.22 -10.48 -30.21
N ASP A 333 51.27 -11.26 -30.74
CA ASP A 333 49.82 -11.02 -30.61
C ASP A 333 49.33 -11.56 -29.25
N LEU A 334 48.69 -10.73 -28.46
CA LEU A 334 48.33 -11.06 -27.08
C LEU A 334 46.83 -10.88 -26.93
N GLU A 335 46.10 -11.99 -26.98
CA GLU A 335 44.65 -12.03 -26.79
C GLU A 335 44.32 -12.16 -25.29
N GLU A 336 43.44 -11.29 -24.79
CA GLU A 336 42.79 -11.42 -23.47
C GLU A 336 41.27 -11.40 -23.66
N TYR A 337 40.60 -12.37 -23.06
CA TYR A 337 39.15 -12.50 -23.12
C TYR A 337 38.54 -12.07 -21.80
N PHE A 338 37.50 -11.24 -21.87
CA PHE A 338 36.76 -10.74 -20.74
C PHE A 338 35.31 -11.19 -20.84
N SER A 339 34.70 -11.54 -19.73
CA SER A 339 33.24 -11.57 -19.62
C SER A 339 32.75 -10.35 -18.87
N LEU A 340 31.47 -10.04 -19.03
CA LEU A 340 30.79 -9.05 -18.20
C LEU A 340 30.06 -9.75 -17.05
N GLU A 341 30.49 -9.48 -15.82
CA GLU A 341 29.85 -10.01 -14.61
C GLU A 341 29.43 -8.84 -13.72
N ASN A 342 28.13 -8.75 -13.40
CA ASN A 342 27.57 -7.71 -12.54
C ASN A 342 28.00 -6.27 -12.91
N GLY A 343 28.08 -5.98 -14.19
CA GLY A 343 28.46 -4.65 -14.68
C GLY A 343 29.96 -4.37 -14.76
N THR A 344 30.80 -5.35 -14.43
CA THR A 344 32.27 -5.24 -14.44
C THR A 344 32.92 -6.25 -15.38
N LEU A 345 34.05 -5.87 -16.00
CA LEU A 345 34.85 -6.78 -16.81
C LEU A 345 35.64 -7.74 -15.92
N VAL A 346 35.52 -9.03 -16.21
CA VAL A 346 36.25 -10.12 -15.53
C VAL A 346 37.09 -10.85 -16.57
N SER A 347 38.41 -10.85 -16.39
CA SER A 347 39.35 -11.60 -17.24
C SER A 347 39.07 -13.11 -17.14
N LYS A 348 38.91 -13.78 -18.28
CA LYS A 348 38.68 -15.22 -18.42
C LYS A 348 39.92 -15.99 -18.85
N GLY A 349 40.98 -15.28 -19.19
CA GLY A 349 42.27 -15.85 -19.52
C GLY A 349 43.08 -14.94 -20.43
N ARG A 350 44.41 -15.04 -20.32
CA ARG A 350 45.39 -14.18 -20.99
C ARG A 350 46.42 -15.02 -21.78
N TRP A 351 46.75 -14.57 -23.00
CA TRP A 351 47.91 -14.89 -23.89
C TRP A 351 47.87 -16.14 -24.80
N ILE A 352 48.16 -15.96 -26.13
CA ILE A 352 49.09 -16.73 -27.03
C ILE A 352 49.55 -15.90 -28.24
N SER A 353 50.86 -15.86 -28.54
CA SER A 353 51.36 -15.83 -29.94
C SER A 353 52.83 -16.26 -30.08
N SER A 354 53.12 -16.70 -31.30
CA SER A 354 54.20 -17.50 -31.84
C SER A 354 55.42 -16.71 -32.34
N TYR A 355 55.76 -15.58 -31.70
CA TYR A 355 56.58 -14.57 -32.35
C TYR A 355 58.10 -14.66 -32.15
N LEU A 356 58.65 -15.79 -32.55
CA LEU A 356 59.95 -15.80 -33.22
C LEU A 356 59.99 -16.98 -34.20
N ASN A 357 59.41 -18.14 -33.81
CA ASN A 357 59.56 -19.41 -34.56
C ASN A 357 58.30 -20.31 -34.67
N GLY A 358 57.08 -19.85 -34.38
CA GLY A 358 55.87 -20.67 -34.70
C GLY A 358 55.49 -21.81 -33.74
N THR A 359 56.10 -21.96 -32.55
CA THR A 359 56.12 -23.28 -31.86
C THR A 359 55.70 -23.33 -30.39
N GLN A 360 55.51 -22.22 -29.67
CA GLN A 360 55.16 -22.23 -28.23
C GLN A 360 53.77 -21.62 -27.98
N TRP A 361 53.01 -22.28 -27.09
CA TRP A 361 51.62 -21.94 -26.76
C TRP A 361 51.52 -21.73 -25.24
N TYR A 362 50.66 -20.81 -24.79
CA TYR A 362 50.42 -20.52 -23.37
C TYR A 362 48.92 -20.51 -23.06
N LEU A 363 48.49 -20.80 -21.84
CA LEU A 363 47.10 -20.60 -21.41
C LEU A 363 47.14 -20.22 -19.94
N ASN A 364 46.65 -19.02 -19.59
CA ASN A 364 46.71 -18.47 -18.23
C ASN A 364 48.13 -18.44 -17.67
N ASP A 365 49.07 -17.89 -18.43
CA ASP A 365 50.50 -17.80 -18.10
C ASP A 365 51.23 -19.15 -17.95
N VAL A 366 50.58 -20.27 -18.32
CA VAL A 366 51.18 -21.61 -18.29
C VAL A 366 51.49 -22.08 -19.70
N GLN A 367 52.75 -22.48 -19.97
CA GLN A 367 53.11 -23.08 -21.25
C GLN A 367 52.26 -24.34 -21.51
N THR A 368 51.64 -24.42 -22.69
CA THR A 368 50.67 -25.45 -23.07
C THR A 368 50.95 -25.99 -24.47
N SER A 369 50.14 -26.96 -24.94
CA SER A 369 50.17 -27.43 -26.32
C SER A 369 49.15 -26.67 -27.18
N GLN A 370 49.42 -26.57 -28.49
CA GLN A 370 48.47 -25.99 -29.46
C GLN A 370 47.08 -26.62 -29.34
N SER A 371 47.01 -27.96 -29.30
CA SER A 371 45.74 -28.67 -29.19
C SER A 371 44.95 -28.31 -27.92
N ARG A 372 45.63 -28.08 -26.79
CA ARG A 372 44.97 -27.72 -25.52
C ARG A 372 44.45 -26.28 -25.56
N TYR A 373 45.17 -25.36 -26.20
CA TYR A 373 44.68 -24.01 -26.43
C TYR A 373 43.48 -23.98 -27.37
N GLU A 374 43.61 -24.59 -28.55
CA GLU A 374 42.54 -24.61 -29.56
C GLU A 374 41.27 -25.25 -29.01
N LYS A 375 41.40 -26.28 -28.17
CA LYS A 375 40.28 -26.87 -27.44
C LYS A 375 39.64 -25.86 -26.47
N TRP A 376 40.43 -25.15 -25.68
CA TRP A 376 39.90 -24.13 -24.77
C TRP A 376 39.17 -23.01 -25.54
N LYS A 377 39.78 -22.51 -26.63
CA LYS A 377 39.18 -21.49 -27.51
C LYS A 377 37.85 -21.97 -28.08
N ALA A 378 37.79 -23.19 -28.61
CA ALA A 378 36.56 -23.77 -29.14
C ALA A 378 35.46 -23.98 -28.07
N GLU A 379 35.82 -24.21 -26.81
CA GLU A 379 34.85 -24.39 -25.71
C GLU A 379 34.32 -23.06 -25.15
N HIS A 380 35.10 -21.98 -25.22
CA HIS A 380 34.79 -20.72 -24.51
C HIS A 380 34.49 -19.57 -25.46
N VAL A 381 35.15 -19.51 -26.62
CA VAL A 381 35.03 -18.46 -27.63
C VAL A 381 34.24 -19.03 -28.81
N THR A 382 32.91 -19.01 -28.67
CA THR A 382 31.99 -19.58 -29.67
C THR A 382 31.11 -18.50 -30.30
N GLY A 383 30.73 -18.72 -31.57
CA GLY A 383 29.87 -17.81 -32.32
C GLY A 383 30.63 -16.83 -33.22
N ASP A 384 29.85 -16.03 -33.95
CA ASP A 384 30.39 -15.02 -34.85
C ASP A 384 30.99 -13.86 -34.04
N SER A 385 32.22 -13.47 -34.40
CA SER A 385 32.88 -12.30 -33.84
C SER A 385 32.54 -11.05 -34.64
N VAL A 386 32.40 -9.95 -33.92
CA VAL A 386 32.36 -8.60 -34.49
C VAL A 386 33.70 -7.94 -34.22
N CYS A 387 34.56 -7.90 -35.24
CA CYS A 387 35.84 -7.19 -35.16
C CYS A 387 35.62 -5.68 -35.18
N LEU A 388 36.25 -4.99 -34.24
CA LEU A 388 36.25 -3.54 -34.15
C LEU A 388 37.55 -3.03 -34.74
N THR A 389 37.41 -2.03 -35.59
CA THR A 389 38.51 -1.21 -36.05
C THR A 389 38.13 0.25 -35.86
N TYR A 390 39.09 1.14 -35.99
CA TYR A 390 38.83 2.58 -35.94
C TYR A 390 37.70 3.02 -36.88
N ASP A 391 37.57 2.36 -38.05
CA ASP A 391 36.61 2.71 -39.10
C ASP A 391 35.19 2.24 -38.80
N THR A 392 34.99 1.28 -37.90
CA THR A 392 33.66 0.81 -37.51
C THR A 392 33.03 1.65 -36.39
N MET A 393 33.78 2.59 -35.80
CA MET A 393 33.27 3.42 -34.71
C MET A 393 32.54 4.67 -35.20
N TYR A 394 31.41 4.97 -34.57
CA TYR A 394 30.52 6.05 -34.97
C TYR A 394 30.66 7.27 -34.08
N SER A 395 30.62 8.49 -34.61
CA SER A 395 30.39 9.71 -33.80
C SER A 395 29.01 9.66 -33.14
N ILE A 396 28.85 10.12 -31.88
CA ILE A 396 27.55 10.22 -31.18
C ILE A 396 26.62 11.23 -31.89
N THR A 397 25.94 10.75 -32.92
CA THR A 397 24.95 11.47 -33.73
C THR A 397 23.64 10.71 -33.73
N GLU A 398 22.54 11.44 -33.94
CA GLU A 398 21.21 10.82 -34.12
C GLU A 398 21.23 9.80 -35.27
N LYS A 399 21.92 10.11 -36.37
CA LYS A 399 22.04 9.24 -37.54
C LYS A 399 22.67 7.90 -37.19
N ASN A 400 23.79 7.91 -36.46
CA ASN A 400 24.51 6.67 -36.17
C ASN A 400 23.80 5.80 -35.13
N ILE A 401 23.13 6.41 -34.14
CA ILE A 401 22.30 5.67 -33.17
C ILE A 401 21.10 5.01 -33.86
N ARG A 402 20.50 5.66 -34.86
CA ARG A 402 19.44 5.04 -35.68
C ARG A 402 19.92 3.80 -36.39
N THR A 403 21.05 3.90 -37.08
CA THR A 403 21.63 2.78 -37.82
C THR A 403 21.83 1.56 -36.92
N TYR A 404 22.24 1.78 -35.66
CA TYR A 404 22.38 0.70 -34.70
C TYR A 404 21.04 0.11 -34.24
N LEU A 405 20.06 0.94 -33.85
CA LEU A 405 18.77 0.44 -33.34
C LEU A 405 17.89 -0.21 -34.42
N ASP A 406 18.21 0.01 -35.69
CA ASP A 406 17.52 -0.59 -36.83
C ASP A 406 18.22 -1.90 -37.32
N TRP A 407 19.44 -2.21 -36.84
CA TRP A 407 20.09 -3.52 -36.98
C TRP A 407 19.44 -4.53 -36.02
#